data_AF-A0A1F8LP85-F1
#
_entry.id   AF-A0A1F8LP85-F1
#
_cell.length_a   1.000
_cell.length_b   1.000
_cell.length_c   1.000
_cell.angle_alpha   90.00
_cell.angle_beta   90.00
_cell.angle_gamma   90.00
#
_symmetry.space_group_name_H-M   'P 1'
#
loop_
_entity.id
_entity.type
_entity.pdbx_description
1 polymer ?
#
loop_
_entity_poly.entity_id
_entity_poly.type
_entity_poly.pdbx_seq_one_letter_code
_entity_poly.pdbx_strand_id
1 'polypeptide(L)'
;MRYKSLPLAVRAVAPHESVPARHRTPGSHPLRDRLATIPILLLVPALVLPLVPTAAASASLSVSGQALAGSRIVVTGSDFATRQRLQLLWDGSTSGMPAPRADTAGSFVVGVTVPSTTTPGSHQLSAAPRTRQGSAHRAGTPLATVVVYVGEPTPAPTAASTPTPTAAPTATPTAAPTAAPTAVPTATPTPVPTAVPTPTAASAASGDYILVSPAALAALPTSGAAWSALKARADASAGTPDIANQDEMNDVYVLAKALVFARTRVESYRRDVLANLRAAVGTEDGGRTLALGRNLPGYVIAADLIDLPSYDATFDTQIFRPWLRSLLGKTLTDGRTLRQTHERRPNNWGTHAGAARAAVAAYLGDSAELARTAQVFKGWLGDRASYAGFSYGDLSWQCDPTRPVGIDPTGCSKVYDGKTIVLGGALPDDMRRGGSFRWPPAETGYPWEAMQGVVLQAELLYQAGYATWSWQDRAILRAARFLFERAGWPATGDDEWQGWLIDYRYGTHYRVAPPANVGKNFGWTDWIYAR
;
A
#
# COMPACT_ATOMS: atom_id res chain seq x y z
N MET A 1 -11.10 -64.78 43.81
CA MET A 1 -10.12 -65.90 43.68
C MET A 1 -9.17 -65.51 42.55
N ARG A 2 -7.84 -65.52 42.64
CA ARG A 2 -6.88 -66.21 43.50
C ARG A 2 -5.76 -65.26 43.97
N TYR A 3 -5.13 -65.68 45.05
CA TYR A 3 -4.26 -64.94 45.97
C TYR A 3 -2.84 -64.66 45.47
N LYS A 4 -2.28 -63.57 46.02
CA LYS A 4 -0.85 -63.24 46.11
C LYS A 4 -0.07 -64.27 46.94
N SER A 5 1.14 -64.62 46.50
CA SER A 5 2.32 -64.80 47.37
C SER A 5 3.59 -65.13 46.54
N LEU A 6 4.69 -64.43 46.85
CA LEU A 6 6.06 -64.56 46.31
C LEU A 6 6.73 -65.90 46.68
N PRO A 7 7.86 -66.28 46.02
CA PRO A 7 9.14 -66.22 46.76
C PRO A 7 10.42 -65.87 45.95
N LEU A 8 11.45 -65.45 46.71
CA LEU A 8 12.88 -65.33 46.42
C LEU A 8 13.51 -66.71 46.12
N ALA A 9 14.30 -66.93 45.05
CA ALA A 9 15.70 -66.58 44.75
C ALA A 9 16.73 -67.73 44.96
N VAL A 10 17.75 -67.73 44.07
CA VAL A 10 19.14 -68.29 44.20
C VAL A 10 19.28 -69.81 43.93
N ARG A 11 20.20 -70.37 43.09
CA ARG A 11 21.57 -70.00 42.66
C ARG A 11 22.04 -70.78 41.39
N ALA A 12 22.85 -70.09 40.54
CA ALA A 12 24.09 -70.48 39.82
C ALA A 12 24.09 -71.71 38.85
N VAL A 13 24.82 -71.74 37.72
CA VAL A 13 26.28 -71.55 37.52
C VAL A 13 26.60 -71.15 36.05
N ALA A 14 27.66 -70.34 35.87
CA ALA A 14 28.25 -69.80 34.61
C ALA A 14 29.27 -70.80 33.95
N PRO A 15 30.23 -70.49 33.02
CA PRO A 15 30.84 -69.22 32.61
C PRO A 15 30.99 -69.03 31.05
N HIS A 16 31.38 -67.87 30.52
CA HIS A 16 32.79 -67.54 30.23
C HIS A 16 33.06 -66.01 30.12
N GLU A 17 34.10 -65.60 30.86
CA GLU A 17 35.12 -64.52 30.72
C GLU A 17 35.01 -63.50 29.57
N SER A 18 35.27 -62.19 29.73
CA SER A 18 36.44 -61.53 30.37
C SER A 18 36.23 -60.00 30.56
N VAL A 19 36.95 -59.40 31.52
CA VAL A 19 36.99 -57.99 32.04
C VAL A 19 38.49 -57.57 32.02
N PRO A 20 39.00 -56.28 32.06
CA PRO A 20 38.54 -55.00 32.68
C PRO A 20 38.71 -53.73 31.76
N ALA A 21 38.45 -52.46 32.12
CA ALA A 21 38.51 -51.70 33.38
C ALA A 21 37.59 -50.44 33.38
N ARG A 22 37.21 -49.97 34.59
CA ARG A 22 36.46 -48.72 34.86
C ARG A 22 37.40 -47.59 35.33
N HIS A 23 37.08 -46.34 35.00
CA HIS A 23 37.38 -45.17 35.83
C HIS A 23 36.15 -44.28 36.03
N ARG A 24 36.00 -43.78 37.27
CA ARG A 24 34.95 -42.89 37.77
C ARG A 24 35.25 -41.44 37.38
N THR A 25 34.22 -40.63 37.14
CA THR A 25 34.30 -39.16 37.09
C THR A 25 33.57 -38.52 38.29
N PRO A 26 34.09 -37.42 38.88
CA PRO A 26 33.47 -36.68 39.98
C PRO A 26 32.71 -35.42 39.52
N GLY A 27 31.78 -34.96 40.35
CA GLY A 27 30.93 -33.77 40.12
C GLY A 27 31.60 -32.43 40.43
N SER A 28 30.93 -31.34 40.06
CA SER A 28 31.31 -29.98 40.46
C SER A 28 30.10 -29.02 40.52
N HIS A 29 30.08 -28.21 41.58
CA HIS A 29 29.43 -26.91 41.78
C HIS A 29 30.50 -26.02 42.48
N PRO A 30 30.31 -24.72 42.75
CA PRO A 30 30.14 -23.58 41.84
C PRO A 30 31.14 -22.46 42.21
N LEU A 31 32.05 -22.02 41.35
CA LEU A 31 32.87 -20.80 41.55
C LEU A 31 33.67 -20.51 40.28
N ARG A 32 32.99 -19.98 39.26
CA ARG A 32 33.61 -19.32 38.10
C ARG A 32 32.57 -18.48 37.35
N ASP A 33 31.84 -17.67 38.12
CA ASP A 33 31.14 -16.51 37.60
C ASP A 33 32.10 -15.32 37.62
N ARG A 34 32.20 -14.67 36.45
CA ARG A 34 32.86 -13.41 36.08
C ARG A 34 33.95 -13.62 35.03
N LEU A 35 33.66 -13.04 33.84
CA LEU A 35 34.45 -12.93 32.61
C LEU A 35 34.13 -13.94 31.50
N ALA A 36 32.96 -13.80 30.87
CA ALA A 36 32.76 -14.03 29.44
C ALA A 36 31.30 -13.68 29.05
N THR A 37 30.97 -12.39 29.06
CA THR A 37 29.79 -11.88 28.37
C THR A 37 30.32 -11.01 27.23
N ILE A 38 29.90 -11.33 25.99
CA ILE A 38 30.18 -10.63 24.72
C ILE A 38 31.52 -11.06 24.06
N PRO A 39 31.60 -11.59 22.80
CA PRO A 39 30.59 -11.83 21.77
C PRO A 39 30.66 -13.24 21.11
N ILE A 40 29.59 -14.04 21.23
CA ILE A 40 29.33 -15.23 20.38
C ILE A 40 27.95 -15.03 19.75
N LEU A 41 27.89 -14.21 18.70
CA LEU A 41 26.71 -14.07 17.82
C LEU A 41 27.11 -13.69 16.38
N LEU A 42 28.38 -13.85 16.03
CA LEU A 42 28.92 -13.57 14.71
C LEU A 42 29.98 -14.63 14.39
N LEU A 43 29.58 -15.80 13.87
CA LEU A 43 30.29 -16.63 12.87
C LEU A 43 29.72 -18.07 12.79
N VAL A 44 28.73 -18.25 11.89
CA VAL A 44 28.59 -19.35 10.88
C VAL A 44 28.14 -20.76 11.35
N PRO A 45 27.07 -21.31 10.73
CA PRO A 45 27.17 -22.12 9.49
C PRO A 45 26.27 -21.54 8.39
N ALA A 46 26.74 -21.06 7.22
CA ALA A 46 27.34 -21.80 6.11
C ALA A 46 26.99 -23.29 6.07
N LEU A 47 25.90 -23.65 5.36
CA LEU A 47 25.94 -24.43 4.11
C LEU A 47 24.56 -25.06 3.83
N VAL A 48 23.66 -24.27 3.24
CA VAL A 48 22.66 -24.78 2.29
C VAL A 48 22.71 -23.81 1.13
N LEU A 49 23.43 -24.16 0.06
CA LEU A 49 23.16 -23.54 -1.23
C LEU A 49 21.79 -24.07 -1.66
N PRO A 50 20.74 -23.24 -1.80
CA PRO A 50 19.80 -23.55 -2.85
C PRO A 50 20.62 -23.51 -4.13
N LEU A 51 20.68 -24.63 -4.86
CA LEU A 51 20.82 -24.55 -6.31
C LEU A 51 19.56 -23.84 -6.80
N VAL A 52 19.57 -22.51 -6.68
CA VAL A 52 18.77 -21.66 -7.54
C VAL A 52 19.34 -21.96 -8.92
N PRO A 53 18.56 -22.48 -9.89
CA PRO A 53 18.99 -22.34 -11.26
C PRO A 53 19.20 -20.84 -11.44
N THR A 54 20.46 -20.40 -11.59
CA THR A 54 20.76 -19.06 -12.06
C THR A 54 20.08 -18.95 -13.41
N ALA A 55 18.82 -18.51 -13.41
CA ALA A 55 18.23 -17.92 -14.58
C ALA A 55 19.20 -16.80 -14.93
N ALA A 56 19.90 -16.94 -16.05
CA ALA A 56 20.72 -15.85 -16.56
C ALA A 56 19.83 -14.61 -16.53
N ALA A 57 20.26 -13.57 -15.80
CA ALA A 57 19.53 -12.32 -15.76
C ALA A 57 19.28 -11.91 -17.22
N SER A 58 17.99 -11.82 -17.60
CA SER A 58 17.63 -11.40 -18.94
C SER A 58 17.96 -9.93 -19.07
N ALA A 59 18.62 -9.54 -20.17
CA ALA A 59 18.96 -8.15 -20.45
C ALA A 59 17.78 -7.20 -20.17
N SER A 60 18.05 -6.08 -19.51
CA SER A 60 17.02 -5.15 -19.05
C SER A 60 17.36 -3.71 -19.41
N LEU A 61 16.34 -2.86 -19.49
CA LEU A 61 16.46 -1.42 -19.69
C LEU A 61 15.70 -0.70 -18.59
N SER A 62 16.25 0.42 -18.12
CA SER A 62 15.57 1.39 -17.28
C SER A 62 15.77 2.79 -17.84
N VAL A 63 14.80 3.68 -17.61
CA VAL A 63 14.79 5.05 -18.11
C VAL A 63 14.61 6.00 -16.94
N SER A 64 15.36 7.10 -16.95
CA SER A 64 15.23 8.19 -15.99
C SER A 64 15.16 9.54 -16.69
N GLY A 65 14.46 10.49 -16.07
CA GLY A 65 14.15 11.80 -16.64
C GLY A 65 12.70 11.91 -17.14
N GLN A 66 12.24 13.13 -17.32
CA GLN A 66 10.91 13.40 -17.87
C GLN A 66 10.94 13.27 -19.40
N ALA A 67 10.15 12.36 -19.95
CA ALA A 67 10.01 12.20 -21.39
C ALA A 67 8.92 13.14 -21.92
N LEU A 68 9.35 14.22 -22.57
CA LEU A 68 8.55 15.06 -23.47
C LEU A 68 9.09 14.94 -24.89
N ALA A 69 8.28 15.21 -25.91
CA ALA A 69 8.77 15.25 -27.28
C ALA A 69 9.96 16.24 -27.41
N GLY A 70 11.10 15.77 -27.93
CA GLY A 70 12.34 16.55 -28.05
C GLY A 70 13.20 16.64 -26.78
N SER A 71 12.72 16.13 -25.64
CA SER A 71 13.49 16.11 -24.39
C SER A 71 14.60 15.05 -24.40
N ARG A 72 15.58 15.21 -23.49
CA ARG A 72 16.65 14.23 -23.28
C ARG A 72 16.36 13.39 -22.04
N ILE A 73 16.27 12.08 -22.22
CA ILE A 73 16.15 11.06 -21.16
C ILE A 73 17.47 10.29 -21.03
N VAL A 74 17.69 9.64 -19.89
CA VAL A 74 18.84 8.76 -19.65
C VAL A 74 18.37 7.32 -19.61
N VAL A 75 19.05 6.48 -20.38
CA VAL A 75 18.74 5.06 -20.53
C VAL A 75 19.90 4.25 -19.96
N THR A 76 19.59 3.37 -19.02
CA THR A 76 20.54 2.44 -18.41
C THR A 76 20.17 1.04 -18.84
N GLY A 77 21.13 0.30 -19.38
CA GLY A 77 20.99 -1.13 -19.66
C GLY A 77 21.83 -1.97 -18.73
N SER A 78 21.32 -3.15 -18.37
CA SER A 78 21.99 -4.12 -17.51
C SER A 78 21.82 -5.53 -18.06
N ASP A 79 22.71 -6.45 -17.67
CA ASP A 79 22.67 -7.87 -18.00
C ASP A 79 22.73 -8.19 -19.51
N PHE A 80 23.34 -7.29 -20.31
CA PHE A 80 23.71 -7.58 -21.69
C PHE A 80 25.00 -8.40 -21.75
N ALA A 81 25.25 -9.07 -22.88
CA ALA A 81 26.52 -9.75 -23.05
C ALA A 81 27.69 -8.74 -22.95
N THR A 82 28.79 -9.14 -22.32
CA THR A 82 29.92 -8.24 -22.08
C THR A 82 30.44 -7.67 -23.40
N ARG A 83 30.70 -6.34 -23.43
CA ARG A 83 31.16 -5.63 -24.63
C ARG A 83 30.24 -5.69 -25.85
N GLN A 84 28.99 -6.13 -25.69
CA GLN A 84 28.01 -6.25 -26.78
C GLN A 84 27.69 -4.89 -27.40
N ARG A 85 27.71 -4.83 -28.74
CA ARG A 85 27.30 -3.66 -29.50
C ARG A 85 25.80 -3.68 -29.70
N LEU A 86 25.13 -2.61 -29.29
CA LEU A 86 23.69 -2.50 -29.33
C LEU A 86 23.26 -1.35 -30.26
N GLN A 87 22.02 -1.41 -30.69
CA GLN A 87 21.31 -0.32 -31.35
C GLN A 87 20.04 -0.08 -30.55
N LEU A 88 19.81 1.15 -30.09
CA LEU A 88 18.52 1.51 -29.51
C LEU A 88 17.49 1.79 -30.62
N LEU A 89 16.23 1.50 -30.32
CA LEU A 89 15.10 1.73 -31.22
C LEU A 89 13.98 2.43 -30.45
N TRP A 90 13.39 3.45 -31.05
CA TRP A 90 12.18 4.12 -30.58
C TRP A 90 11.01 3.71 -31.47
N ASP A 91 10.03 3.01 -30.90
CA ASP A 91 8.91 2.39 -31.62
C ASP A 91 9.37 1.55 -32.82
N GLY A 92 10.46 0.80 -32.64
CA GLY A 92 11.07 -0.01 -33.70
C GLY A 92 11.92 0.76 -34.73
N SER A 93 12.02 2.10 -34.63
CA SER A 93 12.85 2.94 -35.51
C SER A 93 14.22 3.22 -34.92
N THR A 94 15.28 3.12 -35.73
CA THR A 94 16.65 3.48 -35.34
C THR A 94 16.97 4.96 -35.58
N SER A 95 16.06 5.73 -36.18
CA SER A 95 16.28 7.13 -36.54
C SER A 95 16.52 7.98 -35.29
N GLY A 96 17.64 8.69 -35.25
CA GLY A 96 18.03 9.54 -34.11
C GLY A 96 18.40 8.77 -32.83
N MET A 97 18.40 7.44 -32.84
CA MET A 97 18.68 6.62 -31.66
C MET A 97 20.15 6.24 -31.55
N PRO A 98 20.76 6.36 -30.35
CA PRO A 98 22.17 6.05 -30.17
C PRO A 98 22.44 4.54 -30.22
N ALA A 99 23.71 4.19 -30.40
CA ALA A 99 24.18 2.81 -30.46
C ALA A 99 25.20 2.55 -29.34
N PRO A 100 24.74 2.28 -28.10
CA PRO A 100 25.63 2.06 -26.97
C PRO A 100 26.38 0.73 -27.12
N ARG A 101 27.45 0.61 -26.33
CA ARG A 101 28.17 -0.66 -26.14
C ARG A 101 28.16 -0.97 -24.66
N ALA A 102 27.74 -2.19 -24.31
CA ALA A 102 27.85 -2.67 -22.94
C ALA A 102 29.31 -2.69 -22.48
N ASP A 103 29.57 -2.49 -21.21
CA ASP A 103 30.89 -2.57 -20.60
C ASP A 103 31.28 -4.03 -20.30
N THR A 104 32.33 -4.23 -19.50
CA THR A 104 32.77 -5.57 -19.07
C THR A 104 31.83 -6.24 -18.08
N ALA A 105 30.90 -5.49 -17.46
CA ALA A 105 29.86 -6.00 -16.58
C ALA A 105 28.52 -6.20 -17.31
N GLY A 106 28.45 -5.94 -18.62
CA GLY A 106 27.20 -6.06 -19.38
C GLY A 106 26.27 -4.85 -19.23
N SER A 107 26.78 -3.72 -18.76
CA SER A 107 25.97 -2.51 -18.49
C SER A 107 26.31 -1.35 -19.44
N PHE A 108 25.38 -0.42 -19.64
CA PHE A 108 25.65 0.86 -20.30
C PHE A 108 24.74 1.97 -19.76
N VAL A 109 25.17 3.22 -19.91
CA VAL A 109 24.35 4.41 -19.66
C VAL A 109 24.49 5.36 -20.85
N VAL A 110 23.38 5.81 -21.42
CA VAL A 110 23.38 6.71 -22.58
C VAL A 110 22.22 7.69 -22.54
N GLY A 111 22.45 8.93 -22.97
CA GLY A 111 21.37 9.90 -23.16
C GLY A 111 20.66 9.66 -24.49
N VAL A 112 19.33 9.58 -24.46
CA VAL A 112 18.46 9.44 -25.64
C VAL A 112 17.61 10.70 -25.77
N THR A 113 17.55 11.27 -26.96
CA THR A 113 16.59 12.35 -27.26
C THR A 113 15.29 11.71 -27.75
N VAL A 114 14.19 11.96 -27.03
CA VAL A 114 12.86 11.55 -27.47
C VAL A 114 12.56 12.28 -28.79
N PRO A 115 12.13 11.59 -29.87
CA PRO A 115 11.84 12.26 -31.14
C PRO A 115 10.87 13.43 -30.95
N SER A 116 11.13 14.56 -31.62
CA SER A 116 10.30 15.77 -31.50
C SER A 116 8.89 15.60 -32.09
N THR A 117 8.70 14.58 -32.93
CA THR A 117 7.40 14.22 -33.52
C THR A 117 6.65 13.17 -32.72
N THR A 118 7.16 12.76 -31.56
CA THR A 118 6.51 11.75 -30.73
C THR A 118 5.22 12.30 -30.14
N THR A 119 4.12 11.58 -30.35
CA THR A 119 2.81 11.90 -29.75
C THR A 119 2.84 11.65 -28.24
N PRO A 120 2.03 12.34 -27.43
CA PRO A 120 1.83 11.95 -26.04
C PRO A 120 1.28 10.52 -25.93
N GLY A 121 1.71 9.77 -24.92
CA GLY A 121 1.30 8.37 -24.72
C GLY A 121 2.45 7.40 -24.48
N SER A 122 2.17 6.10 -24.61
CA SER A 122 3.14 5.02 -24.39
C SER A 122 3.95 4.72 -25.65
N HIS A 123 5.26 4.69 -25.51
CA HIS A 123 6.21 4.37 -26.60
C HIS A 123 7.16 3.25 -26.17
N GLN A 124 7.64 2.47 -27.13
CA GLN A 124 8.62 1.40 -26.87
C GLN A 124 10.04 1.90 -27.11
N LEU A 125 10.89 1.76 -26.11
CA LEU A 125 12.32 1.87 -26.25
C LEU A 125 12.95 0.48 -26.13
N SER A 126 13.61 0.03 -27.19
CA SER A 126 14.21 -1.30 -27.26
C SER A 126 15.72 -1.23 -27.48
N ALA A 127 16.44 -2.25 -27.01
CA ALA A 127 17.85 -2.46 -27.32
C ALA A 127 18.02 -3.78 -28.07
N ALA A 128 18.60 -3.73 -29.26
CA ALA A 128 18.84 -4.90 -30.10
C ALA A 128 20.34 -5.09 -30.41
N PRO A 129 20.81 -6.31 -30.72
CA PRO A 129 22.18 -6.52 -31.16
C PRO A 129 22.41 -5.78 -32.47
N ARG A 130 23.54 -5.08 -32.57
CA ARG A 130 23.91 -4.38 -33.80
C ARG A 130 24.89 -5.24 -34.60
N THR A 131 24.40 -5.86 -35.69
CA THR A 131 25.20 -6.71 -36.58
C THR A 131 25.67 -5.94 -37.80
N ARG A 132 26.74 -6.41 -38.45
CA ARG A 132 27.19 -5.91 -39.76
C ARG A 132 26.57 -6.77 -40.85
N GLN A 133 25.94 -6.14 -41.83
CA GLN A 133 25.45 -6.79 -43.05
C GLN A 133 26.00 -6.00 -44.25
N GLY A 134 27.12 -6.46 -44.80
CA GLY A 134 27.90 -5.70 -45.79
C GLY A 134 28.46 -4.40 -45.21
N SER A 135 28.34 -3.29 -45.96
CA SER A 135 28.75 -1.95 -45.53
C SER A 135 27.76 -1.28 -44.56
N ALA A 136 26.59 -1.89 -44.33
CA ALA A 136 25.52 -1.35 -43.49
C ALA A 136 25.42 -2.05 -42.13
N HIS A 137 24.88 -1.33 -41.15
CA HIS A 137 24.57 -1.86 -39.82
C HIS A 137 23.06 -2.06 -39.68
N ARG A 138 22.63 -3.21 -39.15
CA ARG A 138 21.22 -3.52 -38.90
C ARG A 138 20.99 -3.88 -37.44
N ALA A 139 19.85 -3.47 -36.90
CA ALA A 139 19.36 -3.93 -35.60
C ALA A 139 18.76 -5.34 -35.74
N GLY A 140 19.15 -6.25 -34.86
CA GLY A 140 18.51 -7.57 -34.73
C GLY A 140 17.20 -7.52 -33.95
N THR A 141 16.74 -8.68 -33.47
CA THR A 141 15.58 -8.77 -32.57
C THR A 141 15.91 -8.07 -31.23
N PRO A 142 14.99 -7.25 -30.67
CA PRO A 142 15.16 -6.66 -29.35
C PRO A 142 15.50 -7.71 -28.27
N LEU A 143 16.55 -7.44 -27.48
CA LEU A 143 16.92 -8.24 -26.30
C LEU A 143 16.24 -7.74 -25.04
N ALA A 144 15.94 -6.44 -24.99
CA ALA A 144 15.27 -5.78 -23.89
C ALA A 144 14.40 -4.65 -24.44
N THR A 145 13.22 -4.45 -23.83
CA THR A 145 12.29 -3.38 -24.18
C THR A 145 11.72 -2.79 -22.90
N VAL A 146 11.61 -1.47 -22.86
CA VAL A 146 10.97 -0.71 -21.79
C VAL A 146 9.95 0.25 -22.39
N VAL A 147 8.84 0.46 -21.68
CA VAL A 147 7.83 1.46 -22.09
C VAL A 147 8.23 2.82 -21.53
N VAL A 148 8.28 3.82 -22.41
CA VAL A 148 8.51 5.22 -22.05
C VAL A 148 7.21 5.98 -22.27
N TYR A 149 6.73 6.66 -21.23
CA TYR A 149 5.53 7.50 -21.32
C TYR A 149 5.92 8.93 -21.65
N VAL A 150 5.48 9.42 -22.81
CA VAL A 150 5.72 10.80 -23.24
C VAL A 150 4.54 11.66 -22.80
N GLY A 151 4.81 12.65 -21.95
CA GLY A 151 3.79 13.55 -21.41
C GLY A 151 3.34 14.62 -22.42
N GLU A 152 2.17 15.20 -22.20
CA GLU A 152 1.71 16.36 -22.96
C GLU A 152 2.56 17.59 -22.63
N PRO A 153 2.93 18.42 -23.63
CA PRO A 153 3.56 19.70 -23.34
C PRO A 153 2.57 20.56 -22.55
N THR A 154 3.00 21.04 -21.38
CA THR A 154 2.19 21.97 -20.58
C THR A 154 1.90 23.21 -21.44
N PRO A 155 0.62 23.60 -21.66
CA PRO A 155 0.32 24.80 -22.43
C PRO A 155 0.97 25.99 -21.73
N ALA A 156 1.71 26.80 -22.50
CA ALA A 156 2.30 28.02 -21.98
C ALA A 156 1.18 28.90 -21.38
N PRO A 157 1.41 29.54 -20.22
CA PRO A 157 0.39 30.36 -19.57
C PRO A 157 -0.07 31.44 -20.55
N THR A 158 -1.36 31.42 -20.89
CA THR A 158 -2.00 32.49 -21.63
C THR A 158 -1.97 33.72 -20.73
N ALA A 159 -1.25 34.76 -21.13
CA ALA A 159 -1.20 36.02 -20.39
C ALA A 159 -2.63 36.60 -20.31
N ALA A 160 -3.24 36.51 -19.12
CA ALA A 160 -4.50 37.18 -18.85
C ALA A 160 -4.26 38.69 -18.89
N SER A 161 -5.03 39.40 -19.70
CA SER A 161 -5.01 40.86 -19.78
C SER A 161 -5.39 41.47 -18.44
N THR A 162 -4.44 42.15 -17.80
CA THR A 162 -4.65 42.96 -16.60
C THR A 162 -5.68 44.06 -16.91
N PRO A 163 -6.84 44.12 -16.22
CA PRO A 163 -7.74 45.25 -16.37
C PRO A 163 -7.08 46.52 -15.83
N THR A 164 -7.18 47.60 -16.60
CA THR A 164 -6.68 48.94 -16.29
C THR A 164 -7.31 49.48 -15.00
N PRO A 165 -6.55 50.05 -14.06
CA PRO A 165 -7.10 50.56 -12.81
C PRO A 165 -8.01 51.78 -13.04
N THR A 166 -9.26 51.68 -12.60
CA THR A 166 -10.21 52.79 -12.53
C THR A 166 -9.76 53.78 -11.45
N ALA A 167 -9.66 55.08 -11.79
CA ALA A 167 -9.26 56.14 -10.87
C ALA A 167 -10.26 56.28 -9.69
N ALA A 168 -9.70 56.40 -8.48
CA ALA A 168 -10.46 56.64 -7.25
C ALA A 168 -11.03 58.08 -7.22
N PRO A 169 -12.29 58.29 -6.77
CA PRO A 169 -12.84 59.63 -6.65
C PRO A 169 -12.24 60.37 -5.44
N THR A 170 -11.83 61.62 -5.67
CA THR A 170 -11.38 62.56 -4.64
C THR A 170 -12.57 63.05 -3.82
N ALA A 171 -12.62 62.73 -2.52
CA ALA A 171 -13.61 63.29 -1.60
C ALA A 171 -13.16 64.66 -1.09
N THR A 172 -14.06 65.64 -1.18
CA THR A 172 -13.96 67.00 -0.65
C THR A 172 -14.17 66.98 0.88
N PRO A 173 -13.44 67.79 1.68
CA PRO A 173 -13.53 67.74 3.14
C PRO A 173 -14.84 68.36 3.64
N THR A 174 -15.58 67.60 4.46
CA THR A 174 -16.73 68.10 5.23
C THR A 174 -16.34 68.21 6.71
N ALA A 175 -16.75 69.31 7.35
CA ALA A 175 -16.35 69.70 8.71
C ALA A 175 -16.74 68.69 9.80
N ALA A 176 -15.90 68.66 10.85
CA ALA A 176 -15.99 67.77 11.99
C ALA A 176 -17.20 68.06 12.91
N PRO A 177 -17.92 67.03 13.39
CA PRO A 177 -18.76 67.14 14.58
C PRO A 177 -18.00 66.70 15.85
N THR A 178 -18.22 67.48 16.90
CA THR A 178 -17.75 67.32 18.28
C THR A 178 -18.23 66.01 18.90
N ALA A 179 -17.36 65.36 19.69
CA ALA A 179 -17.60 64.08 20.34
C ALA A 179 -18.63 64.16 21.48
N ALA A 180 -19.58 63.23 21.50
CA ALA A 180 -20.33 62.80 22.68
C ALA A 180 -19.79 61.42 23.14
N PRO A 181 -19.78 61.11 24.44
CA PRO A 181 -19.11 59.93 24.97
C PRO A 181 -19.90 58.66 24.64
N THR A 182 -19.30 57.76 23.86
CA THR A 182 -19.85 56.43 23.56
C THR A 182 -19.55 55.48 24.73
N ALA A 183 -20.59 54.80 25.22
CA ALA A 183 -20.52 53.76 26.22
C ALA A 183 -19.60 52.60 25.78
N VAL A 184 -18.88 52.04 26.75
CA VAL A 184 -18.02 50.85 26.58
C VAL A 184 -18.87 49.68 26.07
N PRO A 185 -18.52 49.04 24.94
CA PRO A 185 -19.25 47.87 24.48
C PRO A 185 -18.94 46.66 25.38
N THR A 186 -20.00 46.09 25.95
CA THR A 186 -20.00 44.75 26.53
C THR A 186 -19.60 43.74 25.46
N ALA A 187 -18.61 42.88 25.74
CA ALA A 187 -18.19 41.82 24.83
C ALA A 187 -19.36 40.87 24.54
N THR A 188 -19.85 40.92 23.30
CA THR A 188 -20.78 39.92 22.77
C THR A 188 -20.04 38.58 22.73
N PRO A 189 -20.59 37.49 23.29
CA PRO A 189 -19.92 36.19 23.27
C PRO A 189 -19.69 35.74 21.83
N THR A 190 -18.45 35.37 21.54
CA THR A 190 -18.05 34.67 20.31
C THR A 190 -19.01 33.50 20.08
N PRO A 191 -19.72 33.42 18.94
CA PRO A 191 -20.56 32.26 18.66
C PRO A 191 -19.69 31.01 18.69
N VAL A 192 -20.10 30.04 19.49
CA VAL A 192 -19.56 28.67 19.48
C VAL A 192 -19.57 28.19 18.03
N PRO A 193 -18.48 27.59 17.52
CA PRO A 193 -18.43 27.14 16.13
C PRO A 193 -19.63 26.25 15.84
N THR A 194 -20.47 26.70 14.92
CA THR A 194 -21.56 25.90 14.36
C THR A 194 -20.96 24.59 13.89
N ALA A 195 -21.44 23.47 14.44
CA ALA A 195 -21.06 22.14 13.97
C ALA A 195 -21.20 22.12 12.45
N VAL A 196 -20.10 21.84 11.76
CA VAL A 196 -20.13 21.53 10.33
C VAL A 196 -21.21 20.46 10.16
N PRO A 197 -22.22 20.65 9.28
CA PRO A 197 -23.24 19.65 9.09
C PRO A 197 -22.53 18.33 8.80
N THR A 198 -22.78 17.33 9.64
CA THR A 198 -22.45 15.95 9.34
C THR A 198 -23.02 15.70 7.95
N PRO A 199 -22.23 15.28 6.94
CA PRO A 199 -22.81 14.90 5.67
C PRO A 199 -23.87 13.86 6.02
N THR A 200 -25.13 14.18 5.75
CA THR A 200 -26.18 13.17 5.68
C THR A 200 -25.62 12.15 4.73
N ALA A 201 -25.20 10.99 5.25
CA ALA A 201 -24.81 9.87 4.42
C ALA A 201 -25.97 9.72 3.45
N ALA A 202 -25.71 10.03 2.17
CA ALA A 202 -26.63 9.65 1.12
C ALA A 202 -26.79 8.16 1.36
N SER A 203 -27.99 7.77 1.84
CA SER A 203 -28.37 6.38 1.98
C SER A 203 -27.87 5.72 0.72
N ALA A 204 -26.88 4.83 0.84
CA ALA A 204 -26.55 3.92 -0.24
C ALA A 204 -27.90 3.41 -0.73
N ALA A 205 -28.20 3.64 -2.00
CA ALA A 205 -29.43 3.16 -2.59
C ALA A 205 -29.50 1.68 -2.21
N SER A 206 -30.57 1.28 -1.51
CA SER A 206 -30.73 -0.05 -0.98
C SER A 206 -30.62 -1.06 -2.13
N GLY A 207 -29.43 -1.66 -2.31
CA GLY A 207 -29.11 -2.48 -3.48
C GLY A 207 -27.64 -2.47 -3.93
N ASP A 208 -26.82 -1.48 -3.53
CA ASP A 208 -25.39 -1.46 -3.87
C ASP A 208 -24.51 -2.19 -2.84
N TYR A 209 -23.43 -2.84 -3.31
CA TYR A 209 -22.39 -3.38 -2.42
C TYR A 209 -21.54 -2.25 -1.83
N ILE A 210 -20.97 -2.45 -0.64
CA ILE A 210 -20.18 -1.46 0.11
C ILE A 210 -18.94 -0.93 -0.65
N LEU A 211 -18.47 -1.68 -1.65
CA LEU A 211 -17.28 -1.35 -2.43
C LEU A 211 -17.62 -0.86 -3.85
N VAL A 212 -18.63 -1.45 -4.49
CA VAL A 212 -18.90 -1.25 -5.92
C VAL A 212 -20.32 -1.69 -6.25
N SER A 213 -21.06 -0.94 -7.08
CA SER A 213 -22.43 -1.33 -7.41
C SER A 213 -22.48 -2.65 -8.21
N PRO A 214 -23.54 -3.47 -8.05
CA PRO A 214 -23.76 -4.66 -8.87
C PRO A 214 -23.76 -4.36 -10.37
N ALA A 215 -24.30 -3.19 -10.78
CA ALA A 215 -24.32 -2.74 -12.16
C ALA A 215 -22.90 -2.46 -12.70
N ALA A 216 -22.05 -1.83 -11.89
CA ALA A 216 -20.66 -1.58 -12.27
C ALA A 216 -19.89 -2.89 -12.46
N LEU A 217 -20.06 -3.86 -11.55
CA LEU A 217 -19.47 -5.19 -11.67
C LEU A 217 -19.98 -5.96 -12.89
N ALA A 218 -21.29 -5.94 -13.16
CA ALA A 218 -21.88 -6.64 -14.30
C ALA A 218 -21.33 -6.14 -15.65
N ALA A 219 -20.93 -4.87 -15.71
CA ALA A 219 -20.33 -4.26 -16.90
C ALA A 219 -18.84 -4.58 -17.08
N LEU A 220 -18.17 -5.19 -16.10
CA LEU A 220 -16.75 -5.54 -16.22
C LEU A 220 -16.52 -6.72 -17.17
N PRO A 221 -15.38 -6.76 -17.89
CA PRO A 221 -15.09 -7.82 -18.83
C PRO A 221 -14.83 -9.15 -18.10
N THR A 222 -15.27 -10.25 -18.71
CA THR A 222 -14.94 -11.62 -18.28
C THR A 222 -13.87 -12.24 -19.18
N SER A 223 -12.92 -11.42 -19.60
CA SER A 223 -11.79 -11.77 -20.47
C SER A 223 -10.63 -10.78 -20.24
N GLY A 224 -9.45 -11.09 -20.78
CA GLY A 224 -8.23 -10.30 -20.59
C GLY A 224 -7.42 -10.71 -19.35
N ALA A 225 -6.20 -10.17 -19.24
CA ALA A 225 -5.22 -10.61 -18.24
C ALA A 225 -5.72 -10.47 -16.79
N ALA A 226 -6.32 -9.33 -16.45
CA ALA A 226 -6.86 -9.06 -15.11
C ALA A 226 -7.97 -10.06 -14.72
N TRP A 227 -8.96 -10.28 -15.61
CA TRP A 227 -10.01 -11.28 -15.38
C TRP A 227 -9.44 -12.70 -15.26
N SER A 228 -8.52 -13.09 -16.15
CA SER A 228 -7.92 -14.42 -16.11
C SER A 228 -7.18 -14.67 -14.80
N ALA A 229 -6.44 -13.69 -14.28
CA ALA A 229 -5.75 -13.79 -12.99
C ALA A 229 -6.73 -13.89 -11.82
N LEU A 230 -7.75 -13.01 -11.78
CA LEU A 230 -8.83 -13.06 -10.79
C LEU A 230 -9.53 -14.42 -10.78
N LYS A 231 -9.92 -14.90 -11.96
CA LYS A 231 -10.64 -16.16 -12.13
C LYS A 231 -9.78 -17.36 -11.73
N ALA A 232 -8.51 -17.39 -12.15
CA ALA A 232 -7.57 -18.44 -11.74
C ALA A 232 -7.43 -18.49 -10.22
N ARG A 233 -7.45 -17.33 -9.54
CA ARG A 233 -7.40 -17.29 -8.08
C ARG A 233 -8.70 -17.71 -7.40
N ALA A 234 -9.83 -17.32 -7.96
CA ALA A 234 -11.13 -17.80 -7.49
C ALA A 234 -11.28 -19.33 -7.63
N ASP A 235 -10.68 -19.92 -8.67
CA ASP A 235 -10.70 -21.37 -8.91
C ASP A 235 -9.78 -22.16 -7.96
N ALA A 236 -8.73 -21.51 -7.46
CA ALA A 236 -7.81 -22.12 -6.52
C ALA A 236 -8.44 -22.33 -5.13
N SER A 237 -7.84 -23.22 -4.34
CA SER A 237 -8.13 -23.29 -2.90
C SER A 237 -7.68 -21.99 -2.22
N ALA A 238 -8.52 -21.45 -1.33
CA ALA A 238 -8.16 -20.32 -0.47
C ALA A 238 -7.28 -20.73 0.73
N GLY A 239 -7.03 -22.03 0.93
CA GLY A 239 -6.37 -22.53 2.13
C GLY A 239 -7.28 -22.48 3.36
N THR A 240 -6.68 -22.48 4.54
CA THR A 240 -7.40 -22.36 5.82
C THR A 240 -7.24 -20.92 6.32
N PRO A 241 -8.34 -20.22 6.69
CA PRO A 241 -8.27 -18.88 7.30
C PRO A 241 -7.39 -18.84 8.56
N ASP A 242 -6.59 -17.79 8.72
CA ASP A 242 -5.75 -17.56 9.91
C ASP A 242 -5.53 -16.06 10.11
N ILE A 243 -6.54 -15.36 10.62
CA ILE A 243 -6.50 -13.89 10.77
C ILE A 243 -5.37 -13.44 11.71
N ALA A 244 -4.93 -14.29 12.64
CA ALA A 244 -3.79 -14.01 13.50
C ALA A 244 -2.46 -13.91 12.74
N ASN A 245 -2.35 -14.55 11.57
CA ASN A 245 -1.23 -14.44 10.66
C ASN A 245 -1.38 -13.23 9.72
N GLN A 246 -0.57 -12.20 9.95
CA GLN A 246 -0.56 -10.96 9.15
C GLN A 246 -0.08 -11.10 7.70
N ASP A 247 0.42 -12.28 7.32
CA ASP A 247 0.97 -12.59 5.99
C ASP A 247 0.18 -13.71 5.30
N GLU A 248 -0.98 -14.07 5.86
CA GLU A 248 -1.92 -14.98 5.19
C GLU A 248 -2.54 -14.33 3.94
N MET A 249 -3.20 -15.15 3.12
CA MET A 249 -3.73 -14.73 1.81
C MET A 249 -5.14 -15.29 1.55
N ASN A 250 -5.74 -15.97 2.52
CA ASN A 250 -7.07 -16.55 2.38
C ASN A 250 -8.10 -15.46 2.11
N ASP A 251 -8.05 -14.36 2.86
CA ASP A 251 -8.96 -13.22 2.73
C ASP A 251 -9.01 -12.67 1.29
N VAL A 252 -7.86 -12.46 0.64
CA VAL A 252 -7.79 -11.92 -0.73
C VAL A 252 -8.22 -12.94 -1.79
N TYR A 253 -8.14 -14.26 -1.52
CA TYR A 253 -8.68 -15.28 -2.42
C TYR A 253 -10.18 -15.47 -2.20
N VAL A 254 -10.66 -15.33 -0.96
CA VAL A 254 -12.09 -15.32 -0.64
C VAL A 254 -12.74 -14.13 -1.32
N LEU A 255 -12.09 -12.96 -1.29
CA LEU A 255 -12.49 -11.80 -2.09
C LEU A 255 -12.52 -12.11 -3.59
N ALA A 256 -11.50 -12.80 -4.13
CA ALA A 256 -11.49 -13.22 -5.53
C ALA A 256 -12.71 -14.09 -5.90
N LYS A 257 -13.01 -15.09 -5.07
CA LYS A 257 -14.19 -15.96 -5.21
C LYS A 257 -15.48 -15.13 -5.16
N ALA A 258 -15.59 -14.19 -4.24
CA ALA A 258 -16.76 -13.34 -4.08
C ALA A 258 -16.97 -12.41 -5.29
N LEU A 259 -15.90 -11.82 -5.85
CA LEU A 259 -15.95 -11.00 -7.06
C LEU A 259 -16.39 -11.83 -8.29
N VAL A 260 -15.85 -13.04 -8.44
CA VAL A 260 -16.26 -13.96 -9.52
C VAL A 260 -17.71 -14.41 -9.34
N PHE A 261 -18.16 -14.70 -8.11
CA PHE A 261 -19.57 -14.94 -7.82
C PHE A 261 -20.43 -13.75 -8.22
N ALA A 262 -20.10 -12.55 -7.75
CA ALA A 262 -20.89 -11.35 -8.04
C ALA A 262 -20.99 -11.08 -9.54
N ARG A 263 -19.95 -11.42 -10.32
CA ARG A 263 -19.93 -11.27 -11.77
C ARG A 263 -20.67 -12.36 -12.55
N THR A 264 -20.59 -13.61 -12.10
CA THR A 264 -21.02 -14.79 -12.90
C THR A 264 -22.27 -15.47 -12.35
N ARG A 265 -22.59 -15.24 -11.07
CA ARG A 265 -23.64 -15.91 -10.30
C ARG A 265 -23.47 -17.43 -10.23
N VAL A 266 -22.25 -17.95 -10.44
CA VAL A 266 -21.95 -19.37 -10.27
C VAL A 266 -21.92 -19.71 -8.77
N GLU A 267 -22.90 -20.49 -8.33
CA GLU A 267 -23.22 -20.71 -6.92
C GLU A 267 -22.12 -21.44 -6.12
N SER A 268 -21.25 -22.21 -6.78
CA SER A 268 -20.13 -22.86 -6.09
C SER A 268 -19.18 -21.87 -5.43
N TYR A 269 -18.95 -20.69 -6.04
CA TYR A 269 -18.13 -19.65 -5.41
C TYR A 269 -18.82 -19.06 -4.18
N ARG A 270 -20.14 -18.83 -4.24
CA ARG A 270 -20.91 -18.30 -3.10
C ARG A 270 -20.80 -19.21 -1.88
N ARG A 271 -20.98 -20.51 -2.13
CA ARG A 271 -20.86 -21.57 -1.10
C ARG A 271 -19.45 -21.63 -0.53
N ASP A 272 -18.42 -21.55 -1.36
CA ASP A 272 -17.03 -21.56 -0.91
C ASP A 272 -16.69 -20.31 -0.07
N VAL A 273 -17.19 -19.14 -0.46
CA VAL A 273 -17.04 -17.90 0.34
C VAL A 273 -17.69 -18.07 1.70
N LEU A 274 -18.95 -18.52 1.77
CA LEU A 274 -19.64 -18.77 3.04
C LEU A 274 -18.88 -19.76 3.93
N ALA A 275 -18.32 -20.83 3.36
CA ALA A 275 -17.52 -21.79 4.12
C ALA A 275 -16.27 -21.15 4.74
N ASN A 276 -15.56 -20.31 3.99
CA ASN A 276 -14.39 -19.59 4.53
C ASN A 276 -14.79 -18.53 5.56
N LEU A 277 -15.89 -17.80 5.36
CA LEU A 277 -16.40 -16.83 6.35
C LEU A 277 -16.71 -17.51 7.68
N ARG A 278 -17.33 -18.70 7.67
CA ARG A 278 -17.57 -19.51 8.87
C ARG A 278 -16.27 -19.96 9.53
N ALA A 279 -15.29 -20.39 8.74
CA ALA A 279 -14.01 -20.88 9.23
C ALA A 279 -13.08 -19.75 9.75
N ALA A 280 -13.27 -18.51 9.32
CA ALA A 280 -12.48 -17.36 9.76
C ALA A 280 -12.88 -16.84 11.15
N VAL A 281 -14.10 -17.11 11.62
CA VAL A 281 -14.57 -16.64 12.93
C VAL A 281 -13.71 -17.23 14.05
N GLY A 282 -13.08 -16.35 14.83
CA GLY A 282 -12.25 -16.72 15.98
C GLY A 282 -10.78 -16.96 15.64
N THR A 283 -10.38 -16.97 14.35
CA THR A 283 -8.98 -17.16 13.97
C THR A 283 -8.12 -15.92 14.21
N GLU A 284 -8.72 -14.79 14.62
CA GLU A 284 -7.98 -13.62 15.08
C GLU A 284 -7.30 -13.81 16.44
N ASP A 285 -7.71 -14.84 17.20
CA ASP A 285 -7.17 -15.12 18.53
C ASP A 285 -5.66 -15.43 18.47
N GLY A 286 -4.90 -14.82 19.37
CA GLY A 286 -3.43 -14.87 19.34
C GLY A 286 -2.78 -13.89 18.35
N GLY A 287 -3.58 -13.23 17.51
CA GLY A 287 -3.13 -12.20 16.56
C GLY A 287 -2.84 -10.84 17.20
N ARG A 288 -2.29 -9.93 16.38
CA ARG A 288 -2.10 -8.50 16.69
C ARG A 288 -3.07 -7.66 15.88
N THR A 289 -3.29 -6.41 16.29
CA THR A 289 -4.16 -5.49 15.51
C THR A 289 -3.74 -5.27 14.06
N LEU A 290 -2.45 -5.40 13.71
CA LEU A 290 -2.02 -5.36 12.31
C LEU A 290 -2.58 -6.54 11.49
N ALA A 291 -2.50 -7.76 12.03
CA ALA A 291 -2.98 -8.96 11.35
C ALA A 291 -4.49 -8.86 11.11
N LEU A 292 -5.23 -8.46 12.16
CA LEU A 292 -6.65 -8.17 12.05
C LEU A 292 -6.95 -7.09 10.99
N GLY A 293 -6.22 -5.98 11.01
CA GLY A 293 -6.42 -4.86 10.07
C GLY A 293 -6.12 -5.22 8.61
N ARG A 294 -5.16 -6.11 8.38
CA ARG A 294 -4.83 -6.61 7.04
C ARG A 294 -5.90 -7.58 6.54
N ASN A 295 -6.27 -8.59 7.32
CA ASN A 295 -7.12 -9.68 6.82
C ASN A 295 -8.63 -9.38 6.84
N LEU A 296 -9.11 -8.59 7.80
CA LEU A 296 -10.55 -8.40 8.00
C LEU A 296 -11.31 -7.75 6.81
N PRO A 297 -10.77 -6.73 6.10
CA PRO A 297 -11.49 -6.10 4.99
C PRO A 297 -11.90 -7.07 3.88
N GLY A 298 -11.02 -8.01 3.49
CA GLY A 298 -11.29 -8.99 2.45
C GLY A 298 -12.53 -9.85 2.75
N TYR A 299 -12.64 -10.35 3.99
CA TYR A 299 -13.80 -11.12 4.44
C TYR A 299 -15.10 -10.30 4.48
N VAL A 300 -15.04 -9.07 4.99
CA VAL A 300 -16.24 -8.22 5.11
C VAL A 300 -16.78 -7.86 3.73
N ILE A 301 -15.90 -7.47 2.80
CA ILE A 301 -16.28 -7.17 1.42
C ILE A 301 -16.81 -8.44 0.72
N ALA A 302 -16.18 -9.59 0.95
CA ALA A 302 -16.64 -10.85 0.39
C ALA A 302 -18.05 -11.24 0.87
N ALA A 303 -18.34 -11.07 2.17
CA ALA A 303 -19.66 -11.31 2.74
C ALA A 303 -20.75 -10.43 2.11
N ASP A 304 -20.41 -9.18 1.81
CA ASP A 304 -21.31 -8.25 1.13
C ASP A 304 -21.56 -8.63 -0.33
N LEU A 305 -20.50 -8.95 -1.08
CA LEU A 305 -20.57 -9.36 -2.49
C LEU A 305 -21.39 -10.64 -2.71
N ILE A 306 -21.41 -11.54 -1.72
CA ILE A 306 -22.26 -12.72 -1.76
C ILE A 306 -23.68 -12.48 -1.23
N ASP A 307 -24.06 -11.25 -0.87
CA ASP A 307 -25.35 -10.92 -0.26
C ASP A 307 -25.65 -11.90 0.89
N LEU A 308 -24.69 -11.99 1.83
CA LEU A 308 -24.75 -12.91 2.97
C LEU A 308 -26.05 -12.78 3.79
N PRO A 309 -26.59 -11.56 4.06
CA PRO A 309 -27.83 -11.42 4.84
C PRO A 309 -29.01 -12.17 4.22
N SER A 310 -29.10 -12.21 2.88
CA SER A 310 -30.15 -12.95 2.20
C SER A 310 -29.79 -14.42 1.97
N TYR A 311 -28.50 -14.74 1.82
CA TYR A 311 -28.04 -16.11 1.56
C TYR A 311 -28.12 -17.02 2.78
N ASP A 312 -27.67 -16.52 3.93
CA ASP A 312 -27.66 -17.23 5.21
C ASP A 312 -27.89 -16.24 6.35
N ALA A 313 -29.14 -15.80 6.48
CA ALA A 313 -29.58 -14.84 7.48
C ALA A 313 -29.24 -15.28 8.91
N THR A 314 -29.27 -16.59 9.19
CA THR A 314 -28.96 -17.13 10.52
C THR A 314 -27.49 -16.92 10.85
N PHE A 315 -26.57 -17.32 9.97
CA PHE A 315 -25.15 -17.10 10.18
C PHE A 315 -24.81 -15.60 10.25
N ASP A 316 -25.38 -14.79 9.35
CA ASP A 316 -25.16 -13.34 9.33
C ASP A 316 -25.55 -12.68 10.66
N THR A 317 -26.80 -12.88 11.07
CA THR A 317 -27.38 -12.17 12.21
C THR A 317 -26.91 -12.69 13.56
N GLN A 318 -26.70 -14.01 13.69
CA GLN A 318 -26.36 -14.64 14.96
C GLN A 318 -24.85 -14.76 15.21
N ILE A 319 -24.03 -14.78 14.14
CA ILE A 319 -22.58 -15.03 14.28
C ILE A 319 -21.77 -13.91 13.64
N PHE A 320 -21.90 -13.67 12.34
CA PHE A 320 -20.98 -12.82 11.59
C PHE A 320 -21.05 -11.35 12.04
N ARG A 321 -22.24 -10.72 12.04
CA ARG A 321 -22.40 -9.33 12.50
C ARG A 321 -22.01 -9.14 13.97
N PRO A 322 -22.42 -10.00 14.92
CA PRO A 322 -21.93 -9.93 16.30
C PRO A 322 -20.41 -10.06 16.42
N TRP A 323 -19.80 -10.99 15.68
CA TRP A 323 -18.35 -11.16 15.64
C TRP A 323 -17.66 -9.89 15.14
N LEU A 324 -18.05 -9.35 13.98
CA LEU A 324 -17.51 -8.10 13.45
C LEU A 324 -17.61 -6.93 14.45
N ARG A 325 -18.77 -6.78 15.11
CA ARG A 325 -18.97 -5.73 16.12
C ARG A 325 -18.03 -5.90 17.31
N SER A 326 -17.76 -7.14 17.73
CA SER A 326 -16.84 -7.43 18.84
C SER A 326 -15.39 -7.07 18.51
N LEU A 327 -14.95 -7.30 17.27
CA LEU A 327 -13.57 -7.06 16.82
C LEU A 327 -13.16 -5.59 16.91
N LEU A 328 -14.11 -4.66 16.77
CA LEU A 328 -13.85 -3.22 16.92
C LEU A 328 -13.23 -2.87 18.28
N GLY A 329 -13.64 -3.58 19.34
CA GLY A 329 -13.25 -3.35 20.73
C GLY A 329 -12.46 -4.47 21.39
N LYS A 330 -12.15 -5.56 20.66
CA LYS A 330 -11.39 -6.70 21.19
C LYS A 330 -9.92 -6.29 21.39
N THR A 331 -9.41 -6.46 22.61
CA THR A 331 -7.98 -6.27 22.90
C THR A 331 -7.20 -7.48 22.40
N LEU A 332 -6.26 -7.26 21.47
CA LEU A 332 -5.40 -8.30 20.91
C LEU A 332 -4.02 -8.34 21.60
N THR A 333 -3.14 -9.25 21.16
CA THR A 333 -1.86 -9.54 21.85
C THR A 333 -0.90 -8.35 21.94
N ASP A 334 -1.08 -7.33 21.09
CA ASP A 334 -0.34 -6.06 21.16
C ASP A 334 -0.95 -5.03 22.14
N GLY A 335 -1.91 -5.46 22.96
CA GLY A 335 -2.55 -4.67 24.02
C GLY A 335 -3.46 -3.56 23.50
N ARG A 336 -3.90 -3.65 22.24
CA ARG A 336 -4.72 -2.63 21.57
C ARG A 336 -5.97 -3.25 20.97
N THR A 337 -6.97 -2.40 20.77
CA THR A 337 -8.15 -2.68 19.95
C THR A 337 -7.98 -2.11 18.55
N LEU A 338 -8.80 -2.57 17.60
CA LEU A 338 -8.83 -2.02 16.23
C LEU A 338 -9.12 -0.50 16.25
N ARG A 339 -10.07 -0.06 17.09
CA ARG A 339 -10.37 1.37 17.30
C ARG A 339 -9.17 2.16 17.80
N GLN A 340 -8.49 1.68 18.84
CA GLN A 340 -7.32 2.35 19.40
C GLN A 340 -6.15 2.38 18.42
N THR A 341 -5.92 1.32 17.65
CA THR A 341 -4.85 1.28 16.64
C THR A 341 -5.10 2.33 15.57
N HIS A 342 -6.30 2.42 15.00
CA HIS A 342 -6.67 3.46 14.04
C HIS A 342 -6.54 4.88 14.64
N GLU A 343 -6.96 5.07 15.89
CA GLU A 343 -6.97 6.40 16.53
C GLU A 343 -5.59 6.86 17.03
N ARG A 344 -4.68 5.94 17.35
CA ARG A 344 -3.40 6.30 17.99
C ARG A 344 -2.18 6.15 17.09
N ARG A 345 -2.22 5.28 16.08
CA ARG A 345 -1.05 4.99 15.25
C ARG A 345 -1.12 5.78 13.93
N PRO A 346 -0.22 6.76 13.70
CA PRO A 346 -0.23 7.53 12.46
C PRO A 346 0.55 6.86 11.30
N ASN A 347 0.79 5.54 11.39
CA ASN A 347 1.53 4.76 10.39
C ASN A 347 0.66 3.65 9.77
N ASN A 348 1.26 2.82 8.92
CA ASN A 348 0.59 1.69 8.25
C ASN A 348 -0.32 0.82 9.13
N TRP A 349 0.00 0.60 10.41
CA TRP A 349 -0.90 -0.15 11.30
C TRP A 349 -2.24 0.57 11.49
N GLY A 350 -2.19 1.89 11.66
CA GLY A 350 -3.39 2.70 11.84
C GLY A 350 -4.22 2.80 10.57
N THR A 351 -3.59 2.87 9.39
CA THR A 351 -4.31 2.95 8.11
C THR A 351 -4.99 1.62 7.77
N HIS A 352 -4.34 0.47 8.00
CA HIS A 352 -4.98 -0.85 7.90
C HIS A 352 -6.15 -1.00 8.88
N ALA A 353 -5.95 -0.60 10.14
CA ALA A 353 -7.03 -0.62 11.12
C ALA A 353 -8.19 0.31 10.71
N GLY A 354 -7.90 1.45 10.08
CA GLY A 354 -8.90 2.37 9.55
C GLY A 354 -9.72 1.78 8.41
N ALA A 355 -9.06 1.09 7.47
CA ALA A 355 -9.72 0.39 6.38
C ALA A 355 -10.65 -0.73 6.88
N ALA A 356 -10.18 -1.55 7.83
CA ALA A 356 -10.98 -2.58 8.48
C ALA A 356 -12.19 -2.00 9.25
N ARG A 357 -12.01 -0.89 9.99
CA ARG A 357 -13.13 -0.19 10.65
C ARG A 357 -14.15 0.32 9.64
N ALA A 358 -13.71 0.89 8.52
CA ALA A 358 -14.61 1.38 7.48
C ALA A 358 -15.44 0.25 6.86
N ALA A 359 -14.79 -0.88 6.52
CA ALA A 359 -15.47 -2.05 5.98
C ALA A 359 -16.52 -2.60 6.95
N VAL A 360 -16.14 -2.81 8.22
CA VAL A 360 -17.05 -3.29 9.27
C VAL A 360 -18.22 -2.34 9.46
N ALA A 361 -17.96 -1.03 9.60
CA ALA A 361 -19.01 -0.05 9.84
C ALA A 361 -20.00 0.03 8.66
N ALA A 362 -19.50 0.00 7.43
CA ALA A 362 -20.33 -0.01 6.22
C ALA A 362 -21.23 -1.27 6.18
N TYR A 363 -20.66 -2.46 6.38
CA TYR A 363 -21.41 -3.71 6.37
C TYR A 363 -22.46 -3.81 7.49
N LEU A 364 -22.12 -3.32 8.69
CA LEU A 364 -23.02 -3.30 9.83
C LEU A 364 -24.13 -2.24 9.71
N GLY A 365 -24.03 -1.29 8.76
CA GLY A 365 -24.89 -0.11 8.72
C GLY A 365 -24.68 0.82 9.92
N ASP A 366 -23.52 0.76 10.57
CA ASP A 366 -23.19 1.54 11.77
C ASP A 366 -22.69 2.94 11.37
N SER A 367 -23.64 3.86 11.19
CA SER A 367 -23.35 5.24 10.79
C SER A 367 -22.47 5.99 11.79
N ALA A 368 -22.55 5.68 13.08
CA ALA A 368 -21.76 6.33 14.12
C ALA A 368 -20.29 5.87 14.06
N GLU A 369 -20.04 4.56 13.92
CA GLU A 369 -18.69 4.03 13.73
C GLU A 369 -18.09 4.52 12.41
N LEU A 370 -18.89 4.60 11.35
CA LEU A 370 -18.44 5.08 10.04
C LEU A 370 -18.06 6.56 10.08
N ALA A 371 -18.89 7.41 10.71
CA ALA A 371 -18.60 8.83 10.90
C ALA A 371 -17.35 9.06 11.76
N ARG A 372 -17.17 8.27 12.84
CA ARG A 372 -15.95 8.33 13.65
C ARG A 372 -14.72 7.91 12.85
N THR A 373 -14.84 6.86 12.04
CA THR A 373 -13.77 6.39 11.16
C THR A 373 -13.38 7.46 10.14
N ALA A 374 -14.36 8.12 9.52
CA ALA A 374 -14.16 9.25 8.61
C ALA A 374 -13.47 10.45 9.29
N GLN A 375 -13.88 10.79 10.52
CA GLN A 375 -13.27 11.88 11.29
C GLN A 375 -11.77 11.64 11.55
N VAL A 376 -11.43 10.43 12.00
CA VAL A 376 -10.03 10.05 12.28
C VAL A 376 -9.21 10.05 10.99
N PHE A 377 -9.76 9.49 9.90
CA PHE A 377 -9.10 9.48 8.60
C PHE A 377 -8.82 10.88 8.06
N LYS A 378 -9.82 11.78 8.14
CA LYS A 378 -9.66 13.18 7.71
C LYS A 378 -8.55 13.89 8.48
N GLY A 379 -8.42 13.61 9.78
CA GLY A 379 -7.30 14.10 10.59
C GLY A 379 -5.95 13.50 10.20
N TRP A 380 -5.90 12.20 9.88
CA TRP A 380 -4.69 11.56 9.37
C TRP A 380 -4.23 12.21 8.05
N LEU A 381 -5.16 12.52 7.15
CA LEU A 381 -4.89 13.23 5.88
C LEU A 381 -4.43 14.70 6.06
N GLY A 382 -4.46 15.25 7.28
CA GLY A 382 -3.94 16.57 7.61
C GLY A 382 -4.91 17.50 8.36
N ASP A 383 -6.20 17.16 8.46
CA ASP A 383 -7.19 18.01 9.13
C ASP A 383 -7.14 17.87 10.66
N ARG A 384 -6.18 18.55 11.29
CA ARG A 384 -6.01 18.50 12.74
C ARG A 384 -7.24 18.99 13.52
N ALA A 385 -8.11 19.81 12.92
CA ALA A 385 -9.34 20.24 13.57
C ALA A 385 -10.37 19.10 13.64
N SER A 386 -10.40 18.23 12.64
CA SER A 386 -11.22 17.00 12.66
C SER A 386 -10.68 15.99 13.66
N TYR A 387 -9.38 15.69 13.64
CA TYR A 387 -8.74 14.76 14.57
C TYR A 387 -7.22 14.94 14.64
N ALA A 388 -6.66 14.90 15.86
CA ALA A 388 -5.22 15.04 16.10
C ALA A 388 -4.69 14.12 17.23
N GLY A 389 -5.43 13.07 17.59
CA GLY A 389 -5.13 12.21 18.75
C GLY A 389 -4.02 11.17 18.54
N PHE A 390 -3.27 11.23 17.44
CA PHE A 390 -2.22 10.29 17.09
C PHE A 390 -0.97 10.46 17.98
N SER A 391 -0.25 9.37 18.19
CA SER A 391 1.06 9.34 18.84
C SER A 391 2.15 9.11 17.79
N TYR A 392 2.83 10.18 17.40
CA TYR A 392 3.92 10.13 16.43
C TYR A 392 5.24 9.69 17.05
N GLY A 393 6.10 9.06 16.24
CA GLY A 393 7.50 8.81 16.59
C GLY A 393 8.39 10.03 16.32
N ASP A 394 9.58 9.79 15.76
CA ASP A 394 10.46 10.87 15.29
C ASP A 394 9.72 11.84 14.34
N LEU A 395 9.80 13.12 14.65
CA LEU A 395 9.13 14.22 13.96
C LEU A 395 10.02 14.90 12.92
N SER A 396 11.24 14.42 12.71
CA SER A 396 12.20 15.01 11.78
C SER A 396 11.66 15.07 10.34
N TRP A 397 10.74 14.20 9.95
CA TRP A 397 10.05 14.25 8.65
C TRP A 397 8.86 15.22 8.61
N GLN A 398 8.26 15.58 9.74
CA GLN A 398 7.10 16.48 9.79
C GLN A 398 7.47 17.89 9.34
N CYS A 399 6.62 18.51 8.52
CA CYS A 399 6.81 19.92 8.15
C CYS A 399 6.92 20.84 9.36
N ASP A 400 5.95 20.70 10.26
CA ASP A 400 5.86 21.39 11.52
C ASP A 400 5.81 20.33 12.63
N PRO A 401 6.95 20.08 13.32
CA PRO A 401 7.01 19.14 14.42
C PRO A 401 6.06 19.46 15.58
N THR A 402 5.61 20.72 15.72
CA THR A 402 4.65 21.11 16.78
C THR A 402 3.21 20.77 16.41
N ARG A 403 2.94 20.50 15.13
CA ARG A 403 1.62 20.20 14.58
C ARG A 403 1.66 18.99 13.64
N PRO A 404 2.07 17.80 14.11
CA PRO A 404 2.31 16.66 13.24
C PRO A 404 1.03 16.16 12.56
N VAL A 405 1.19 15.65 11.34
CA VAL A 405 0.12 15.13 10.48
C VAL A 405 0.52 13.79 9.86
N GLY A 406 -0.45 13.01 9.37
CA GLY A 406 -0.18 11.73 8.70
C GLY A 406 0.37 11.94 7.29
N ILE A 407 -0.08 12.98 6.58
CA ILE A 407 0.45 13.43 5.29
C ILE A 407 0.83 14.91 5.39
N ASP A 408 2.07 15.25 5.02
CA ASP A 408 2.54 16.63 5.00
C ASP A 408 1.71 17.53 4.04
N PRO A 409 1.40 18.77 4.44
CA PRO A 409 0.51 19.65 3.68
C PRO A 409 1.18 20.21 2.41
N THR A 410 0.36 20.80 1.52
CA THR A 410 0.85 21.55 0.36
C THR A 410 1.77 22.70 0.80
N GLY A 411 2.78 23.03 0.00
CA GLY A 411 3.77 24.06 0.33
C GLY A 411 4.81 23.65 1.37
N CYS A 412 4.71 22.43 1.92
CA CYS A 412 5.71 21.93 2.85
C CYS A 412 7.06 21.72 2.15
N SER A 413 8.12 22.29 2.73
CA SER A 413 9.49 22.06 2.31
C SER A 413 10.48 22.13 3.47
N LYS A 414 11.65 21.50 3.31
CA LYS A 414 12.79 21.58 4.22
C LYS A 414 14.08 21.82 3.47
N VAL A 415 15.05 22.46 4.12
CA VAL A 415 16.40 22.59 3.58
C VAL A 415 17.24 21.39 4.03
N TYR A 416 17.85 20.70 3.08
CA TYR A 416 18.83 19.65 3.32
C TYR A 416 20.01 19.84 2.37
N ASP A 417 21.23 19.89 2.91
CA ASP A 417 22.47 20.11 2.14
C ASP A 417 22.37 21.32 1.18
N GLY A 418 21.88 22.45 1.70
CA GLY A 418 21.70 23.70 0.94
C GLY A 418 20.58 23.68 -0.11
N LYS A 419 19.83 22.57 -0.25
CA LYS A 419 18.74 22.44 -1.23
C LYS A 419 17.38 22.43 -0.56
N THR A 420 16.41 23.09 -1.20
CA THR A 420 15.00 23.02 -0.78
C THR A 420 14.38 21.72 -1.29
N ILE A 421 13.93 20.88 -0.36
CA ILE A 421 13.26 19.61 -0.60
C ILE A 421 11.76 19.80 -0.33
N VAL A 422 10.93 19.57 -1.34
CA VAL A 422 9.47 19.64 -1.19
C VAL A 422 8.97 18.34 -0.54
N LEU A 423 8.35 18.47 0.63
CA LEU A 423 7.81 17.36 1.41
C LEU A 423 6.30 17.22 1.34
N GLY A 424 5.59 18.17 0.70
CA GLY A 424 4.14 18.06 0.58
C GLY A 424 3.72 16.71 -0.03
N GLY A 425 2.98 15.91 0.76
CA GLY A 425 2.64 14.52 0.44
C GLY A 425 3.43 13.45 1.17
N ALA A 426 4.56 13.74 1.80
CA ALA A 426 5.31 12.75 2.58
C ALA A 426 4.44 12.17 3.71
N LEU A 427 4.65 10.90 4.05
CA LEU A 427 3.99 10.20 5.17
C LEU A 427 4.96 10.11 6.36
N PRO A 428 5.04 11.10 7.26
CA PRO A 428 6.24 11.27 8.10
C PRO A 428 6.52 10.09 9.04
N ASP A 429 5.48 9.47 9.61
CA ASP A 429 5.63 8.37 10.56
C ASP A 429 6.03 7.03 9.88
N ASP A 430 5.79 6.87 8.58
CA ASP A 430 6.32 5.74 7.82
C ASP A 430 7.69 6.08 7.19
N MET A 431 7.91 7.33 6.75
CA MET A 431 9.21 7.78 6.23
C MET A 431 10.33 7.66 7.27
N ARG A 432 10.06 7.96 8.55
CA ARG A 432 11.06 7.84 9.62
C ARG A 432 11.59 6.41 9.81
N ARG A 433 10.95 5.38 9.22
CA ARG A 433 11.46 3.98 9.26
C ARG A 433 12.79 3.85 8.51
N GLY A 434 13.04 4.72 7.54
CA GLY A 434 14.34 4.88 6.88
C GLY A 434 15.35 5.73 7.66
N GLY A 435 15.01 6.17 8.87
CA GLY A 435 15.78 7.09 9.70
C GLY A 435 15.23 8.52 9.71
N SER A 436 15.85 9.38 10.50
CA SER A 436 15.51 10.81 10.56
C SER A 436 15.64 11.48 9.18
N PHE A 437 14.98 12.62 9.01
CA PHE A 437 14.92 13.32 7.73
C PHE A 437 16.30 13.52 7.09
N ARG A 438 16.43 12.93 5.89
CA ARG A 438 17.59 13.04 5.02
C ARG A 438 17.14 12.96 3.57
N TRP A 439 17.93 13.51 2.66
CA TRP A 439 17.66 13.44 1.23
C TRP A 439 18.88 12.91 0.45
N PRO A 440 18.72 11.90 -0.43
CA PRO A 440 17.48 11.13 -0.68
C PRO A 440 17.06 10.25 0.52
N PRO A 441 15.76 9.94 0.65
CA PRO A 441 15.27 9.07 1.72
C PRO A 441 15.78 7.63 1.58
N ALA A 442 15.83 6.89 2.69
CA ALA A 442 16.01 5.44 2.64
C ALA A 442 14.67 4.75 2.34
N GLU A 443 14.65 3.92 1.29
CA GLU A 443 13.46 3.15 0.93
C GLU A 443 13.24 1.99 1.91
N THR A 444 11.99 1.80 2.35
CA THR A 444 11.64 0.77 3.35
C THR A 444 10.34 0.01 3.04
N GLY A 445 9.63 0.34 1.96
CA GLY A 445 8.29 -0.19 1.62
C GLY A 445 7.14 0.32 2.51
N TYR A 446 7.40 0.70 3.77
CA TYR A 446 6.37 1.10 4.73
C TYR A 446 5.44 2.24 4.28
N PRO A 447 5.89 3.26 3.53
CA PRO A 447 4.96 4.28 3.02
C PRO A 447 3.94 3.74 2.02
N TRP A 448 4.32 2.81 1.14
CA TRP A 448 3.36 2.15 0.23
C TRP A 448 2.48 1.14 0.97
N GLU A 449 3.03 0.43 1.95
CA GLU A 449 2.24 -0.40 2.88
C GLU A 449 1.18 0.43 3.62
N ALA A 450 1.53 1.65 4.05
CA ALA A 450 0.55 2.55 4.67
C ALA A 450 -0.54 2.96 3.69
N MET A 451 -0.14 3.23 2.44
CA MET A 451 -1.08 3.59 1.37
C MET A 451 -2.09 2.48 1.08
N GLN A 452 -1.78 1.20 1.28
CA GLN A 452 -2.76 0.10 1.13
C GLN A 452 -4.00 0.32 2.00
N GLY A 453 -3.80 0.67 3.28
CA GLY A 453 -4.89 1.04 4.19
C GLY A 453 -5.57 2.35 3.77
N VAL A 454 -4.80 3.35 3.34
CA VAL A 454 -5.33 4.68 2.97
C VAL A 454 -6.29 4.60 1.79
N VAL A 455 -5.90 3.92 0.70
CA VAL A 455 -6.71 3.92 -0.52
C VAL A 455 -7.96 3.07 -0.38
N LEU A 456 -7.89 1.95 0.35
CA LEU A 456 -9.07 1.13 0.65
C LEU A 456 -10.04 1.87 1.60
N GLN A 457 -9.52 2.48 2.67
CA GLN A 457 -10.33 3.25 3.60
C GLN A 457 -11.00 4.43 2.89
N ALA A 458 -10.27 5.16 2.04
CA ALA A 458 -10.81 6.26 1.26
C ALA A 458 -11.94 5.80 0.34
N GLU A 459 -11.77 4.66 -0.32
CA GLU A 459 -12.75 4.12 -1.25
C GLU A 459 -14.04 3.70 -0.55
N LEU A 460 -13.95 2.93 0.54
CA LEU A 460 -15.12 2.50 1.31
C LEU A 460 -15.90 3.69 1.88
N LEU A 461 -15.19 4.70 2.40
CA LEU A 461 -15.82 5.94 2.86
C LEU A 461 -16.41 6.74 1.70
N TYR A 462 -15.78 6.73 0.52
CA TYR A 462 -16.32 7.38 -0.67
C TYR A 462 -17.64 6.78 -1.12
N GLN A 463 -17.72 5.45 -1.17
CA GLN A 463 -18.95 4.74 -1.48
C GLN A 463 -20.05 5.03 -0.44
N ALA A 464 -19.67 5.31 0.81
CA ALA A 464 -20.56 5.76 1.87
C ALA A 464 -20.89 7.28 1.85
N GLY A 465 -20.50 8.01 0.80
CA GLY A 465 -20.87 9.42 0.60
C GLY A 465 -19.88 10.45 1.15
N TYR A 466 -18.71 10.04 1.65
CA TYR A 466 -17.67 10.97 2.08
C TYR A 466 -16.75 11.32 0.90
N ALA A 467 -16.55 12.61 0.59
CA ALA A 467 -15.70 13.04 -0.52
C ALA A 467 -14.17 12.88 -0.27
N THR A 468 -13.74 11.73 0.23
CA THR A 468 -12.39 11.41 0.74
C THR A 468 -11.27 11.71 -0.26
N TRP A 469 -11.46 11.39 -1.53
CA TRP A 469 -10.50 11.65 -2.62
C TRP A 469 -10.25 13.15 -2.87
N SER A 470 -11.09 14.05 -2.35
CA SER A 470 -10.87 15.50 -2.43
C SER A 470 -10.25 16.11 -1.17
N TRP A 471 -10.24 15.38 -0.05
CA TRP A 471 -9.91 15.94 1.25
C TRP A 471 -8.48 16.45 1.36
N GLN A 472 -8.34 17.52 2.14
CA GLN A 472 -7.07 18.14 2.49
C GLN A 472 -6.20 18.39 1.27
N ASP A 473 -6.73 19.09 0.25
CA ASP A 473 -6.08 19.39 -1.04
C ASP A 473 -5.66 18.16 -1.84
N ARG A 474 -6.50 17.12 -1.86
CA ARG A 474 -6.19 15.80 -2.46
C ARG A 474 -4.95 15.16 -1.81
N ALA A 475 -4.98 15.00 -0.49
CA ALA A 475 -3.83 14.47 0.27
C ALA A 475 -3.32 13.11 -0.23
N ILE A 476 -4.22 12.21 -0.62
CA ILE A 476 -3.86 10.89 -1.16
C ILE A 476 -3.10 11.03 -2.49
N LEU A 477 -3.51 11.94 -3.38
CA LEU A 477 -2.77 12.24 -4.61
C LEU A 477 -1.39 12.83 -4.32
N ARG A 478 -1.29 13.73 -3.32
CA ARG A 478 0.03 14.26 -2.92
C ARG A 478 0.94 13.16 -2.40
N ALA A 479 0.42 12.23 -1.62
CA ALA A 479 1.17 11.06 -1.15
C ALA A 479 1.68 10.19 -2.30
N ALA A 480 0.80 9.81 -3.23
CA ALA A 480 1.19 9.06 -4.41
C ALA A 480 2.29 9.78 -5.22
N ARG A 481 2.13 11.09 -5.46
CA ARG A 481 3.15 11.92 -6.14
C ARG A 481 4.46 11.98 -5.39
N PHE A 482 4.41 12.12 -4.06
CA PHE A 482 5.61 12.14 -3.25
C PHE A 482 6.38 10.82 -3.37
N LEU A 483 5.71 9.68 -3.21
CA LEU A 483 6.34 8.37 -3.30
C LEU A 483 6.85 8.08 -4.72
N PHE A 484 5.98 8.21 -5.71
CA PHE A 484 6.28 7.82 -7.09
C PHE A 484 7.24 8.80 -7.77
N GLU A 485 6.96 10.10 -7.73
CA GLU A 485 7.67 11.09 -8.55
C GLU A 485 8.86 11.73 -7.82
N ARG A 486 8.75 11.94 -6.50
CA ARG A 486 9.77 12.68 -5.73
C ARG A 486 10.78 11.77 -5.05
N ALA A 487 10.31 10.75 -4.35
CA ALA A 487 11.18 9.74 -3.74
C ALA A 487 11.70 8.74 -4.78
N GLY A 488 11.01 8.61 -5.93
CA GLY A 488 11.39 7.69 -7.01
C GLY A 488 11.05 6.24 -6.69
N TRP A 489 10.02 6.02 -5.87
CA TRP A 489 9.59 4.71 -5.39
C TRP A 489 8.26 4.35 -6.05
N PRO A 490 8.25 3.71 -7.23
CA PRO A 490 7.02 3.15 -7.78
C PRO A 490 6.48 2.05 -6.86
N ALA A 491 5.16 1.85 -6.85
CA ALA A 491 4.57 0.71 -6.17
C ALA A 491 5.03 -0.60 -6.85
N THR A 492 5.44 -1.59 -6.06
CA THR A 492 5.93 -2.89 -6.56
C THR A 492 5.42 -4.02 -5.68
N GLY A 493 5.36 -5.25 -6.20
CA GLY A 493 4.91 -6.39 -5.42
C GLY A 493 3.48 -6.21 -4.92
N ASP A 494 3.22 -6.49 -3.64
CA ASP A 494 1.89 -6.41 -3.04
C ASP A 494 1.33 -4.97 -2.93
N ASP A 495 2.07 -3.95 -3.39
CA ASP A 495 1.58 -2.57 -3.49
C ASP A 495 1.01 -2.21 -4.87
N GLU A 496 1.23 -3.03 -5.91
CA GLU A 496 0.90 -2.71 -7.30
C GLU A 496 -0.58 -2.42 -7.57
N TRP A 497 -1.49 -3.10 -6.85
CA TRP A 497 -2.94 -2.90 -6.99
C TRP A 497 -3.35 -1.44 -6.72
N GLN A 498 -2.61 -0.72 -5.87
CA GLN A 498 -2.98 0.63 -5.44
C GLN A 498 -3.00 1.61 -6.62
N GLY A 499 -2.05 1.46 -7.56
CA GLY A 499 -1.91 2.33 -8.73
C GLY A 499 -3.18 2.38 -9.57
N TRP A 500 -3.86 1.25 -9.76
CA TRP A 500 -5.11 1.18 -10.53
C TRP A 500 -6.24 2.01 -9.91
N LEU A 501 -6.40 1.95 -8.59
CA LEU A 501 -7.43 2.72 -7.90
C LEU A 501 -7.09 4.22 -7.86
N ILE A 502 -5.81 4.55 -7.65
CA ILE A 502 -5.34 5.95 -7.67
C ILE A 502 -5.56 6.56 -9.06
N ASP A 503 -5.21 5.84 -10.12
CA ASP A 503 -5.41 6.26 -11.52
C ASP A 503 -6.89 6.43 -11.84
N TYR A 504 -7.73 5.47 -11.44
CA TYR A 504 -9.18 5.57 -11.61
C TYR A 504 -9.78 6.83 -10.96
N ARG A 505 -9.27 7.23 -9.79
CA ARG A 505 -9.79 8.36 -9.01
C ARG A 505 -9.23 9.71 -9.42
N TYR A 506 -8.00 9.77 -9.92
CA TYR A 506 -7.31 11.03 -10.19
C TYR A 506 -6.92 11.24 -11.66
N GLY A 507 -7.10 10.25 -12.53
CA GLY A 507 -6.62 10.31 -13.91
C GLY A 507 -5.08 10.31 -14.01
N THR A 508 -4.40 9.71 -13.04
CA THR A 508 -2.94 9.53 -13.05
C THR A 508 -2.54 8.31 -13.88
N HIS A 509 -1.23 8.01 -13.93
CA HIS A 509 -0.65 6.88 -14.68
C HIS A 509 0.39 6.13 -13.84
N TYR A 510 0.03 5.73 -12.61
CA TYR A 510 0.90 4.98 -11.70
C TYR A 510 0.68 3.47 -11.77
N ARG A 511 -0.37 3.00 -12.43
CA ARG A 511 -0.69 1.57 -12.54
C ARG A 511 0.33 0.79 -13.37
N VAL A 512 0.63 -0.42 -12.92
CA VAL A 512 1.37 -1.42 -13.70
C VAL A 512 0.48 -2.08 -14.75
N ALA A 513 1.08 -2.75 -15.73
CA ALA A 513 0.32 -3.58 -16.68
C ALA A 513 -0.37 -4.74 -15.94
N PRO A 514 -1.59 -5.15 -16.35
CA PRO A 514 -2.26 -6.27 -15.73
C PRO A 514 -1.57 -7.60 -16.09
N PRO A 515 -1.58 -8.61 -15.20
CA PRO A 515 -2.24 -8.58 -13.89
C PRO A 515 -1.41 -7.85 -12.83
N ALA A 516 -2.06 -7.04 -12.00
CA ALA A 516 -1.41 -6.44 -10.83
C ALA A 516 -1.34 -7.45 -9.68
N ASN A 517 -0.26 -7.43 -8.91
CA ASN A 517 -0.18 -8.18 -7.67
C ASN A 517 -1.21 -7.65 -6.64
N VAL A 518 -1.81 -8.57 -5.88
CA VAL A 518 -2.76 -8.23 -4.81
C VAL A 518 -2.02 -7.83 -3.53
N GLY A 519 -2.67 -7.00 -2.72
CA GLY A 519 -2.14 -6.52 -1.45
C GLY A 519 -2.44 -7.41 -0.27
N LYS A 520 -2.14 -6.87 0.90
CA LYS A 520 -2.38 -7.50 2.20
C LYS A 520 -3.82 -7.40 2.67
N ASN A 521 -4.53 -6.36 2.26
CA ASN A 521 -5.89 -6.08 2.73
C ASN A 521 -6.95 -6.02 1.63
N PHE A 522 -6.50 -5.95 0.38
CA PHE A 522 -7.35 -5.75 -0.78
C PHE A 522 -6.57 -6.06 -2.07
N GLY A 523 -7.25 -6.08 -3.21
CA GLY A 523 -6.63 -6.38 -4.50
C GLY A 523 -7.64 -6.41 -5.64
N TRP A 524 -7.23 -6.95 -6.78
CA TRP A 524 -8.05 -7.11 -7.99
C TRP A 524 -8.52 -5.80 -8.62
N THR A 525 -7.85 -4.70 -8.30
CA THR A 525 -8.20 -3.35 -8.76
C THR A 525 -7.93 -3.13 -10.25
N ASP A 526 -7.01 -3.90 -10.82
CA ASP A 526 -6.78 -4.00 -12.25
C ASP A 526 -7.95 -4.58 -13.03
N TRP A 527 -8.87 -5.27 -12.34
CA TRP A 527 -10.15 -5.69 -12.89
C TRP A 527 -11.30 -4.78 -12.46
N ILE A 528 -11.42 -4.46 -11.17
CA ILE A 528 -12.53 -3.66 -10.62
C ILE A 528 -12.55 -2.25 -11.22
N TYR A 529 -11.36 -1.66 -11.43
CA TYR A 529 -11.17 -0.27 -11.86
C TYR A 529 -10.45 -0.16 -13.21
N ALA A 530 -10.63 -1.16 -14.09
CA ALA A 530 -9.94 -1.29 -15.37
C ALA A 530 -10.31 -0.23 -16.45
N ARG A 531 -11.09 0.78 -16.10
CA ARG A 531 -11.71 1.71 -17.06
C ARG A 531 -10.80 2.84 -17.50
#